data_AF-A0A1I1I3L2-F1
#
_entry.id   AF-A0A1I1I3L2-F1
#
_cell.length_a   1.000
_cell.length_b   1.000
_cell.length_c   1.000
_cell.angle_alpha   90.00
_cell.angle_beta   90.00
_cell.angle_gamma   90.00
#
_symmetry.space_group_name_H-M   'P 1'
#
loop_
_entity.id
_entity.type
_entity.pdbx_description
1 polymer ?
#
loop_
_entity_poly.entity_id
_entity_poly.type
_entity_poly.pdbx_seq_one_letter_code
_entity_poly.pdbx_strand_id
1 'polypeptide(L)'
;MQTYTAPEAIWELFAIDSARYPNFRNAVNTLLKAKMPDKKLFFKPREEERLGGGCGSRSRSYYSEAQLVQLHNAVLIHGIFGMPKQVMKFFDSRAVAERKKLATWVQELLVNRQSVVGIGLLPPELRDFVELLGSDVDLYEEKLPNPFMELPQLALDGRDSLLSAMTTQLSVLSVDESMMIHYLNNNIEAAYQAAQQLPDSPETLIGRYKSLIVNEYQELSAFDEFLDAIR
;
A
#
# COMPACT_ATOMS: atom_id res chain seq x y z
N MET A 1 -19.14 -22.33 8.84
CA MET A 1 -18.36 -21.22 8.26
C MET A 1 -16.91 -21.62 8.29
N GLN A 2 -16.26 -21.65 7.14
CA GLN A 2 -14.87 -22.05 7.02
C GLN A 2 -13.94 -20.98 7.62
N THR A 3 -12.84 -21.42 8.20
CA THR A 3 -11.78 -20.58 8.74
C THR A 3 -10.46 -20.93 8.09
N TYR A 4 -9.58 -19.95 8.00
CA TYR A 4 -8.29 -20.04 7.33
C TYR A 4 -7.20 -19.48 8.22
N THR A 5 -6.09 -20.20 8.35
CA THR A 5 -4.83 -19.62 8.77
C THR A 5 -4.28 -18.70 7.68
N ALA A 6 -3.31 -17.85 8.01
CA ALA A 6 -2.71 -16.95 7.01
C ALA A 6 -2.13 -17.71 5.78
N PRO A 7 -1.38 -18.82 5.94
CA PRO A 7 -0.90 -19.60 4.79
C PRO A 7 -2.02 -20.20 3.93
N GLU A 8 -3.09 -20.71 4.55
CA GLU A 8 -4.24 -21.27 3.82
C GLU A 8 -4.98 -20.19 3.03
N ALA A 9 -5.20 -19.02 3.63
CA ALA A 9 -5.83 -17.89 2.96
C ALA A 9 -4.98 -17.40 1.77
N ILE A 10 -3.65 -17.33 1.91
CA ILE A 10 -2.74 -16.97 0.82
C ILE A 10 -2.82 -18.00 -0.32
N TRP A 11 -2.83 -19.29 0.01
CA TRP A 11 -2.96 -20.35 -0.98
C TRP A 11 -4.30 -20.26 -1.72
N GLU A 12 -5.40 -20.08 -1.00
CA GLU A 12 -6.74 -19.95 -1.59
C GLU A 12 -6.85 -18.75 -2.53
N LEU A 13 -6.27 -17.61 -2.15
CA LEU A 13 -6.40 -16.36 -2.90
C LEU A 13 -5.47 -16.27 -4.12
N PHE A 14 -4.26 -16.82 -4.01
CA PHE A 14 -3.19 -16.57 -4.98
C PHE A 14 -2.47 -17.84 -5.46
N ALA A 15 -2.82 -19.02 -4.95
CA ALA A 15 -2.12 -20.29 -5.20
C ALA A 15 -0.61 -20.23 -4.86
N ILE A 16 -0.24 -19.46 -3.84
CA ILE A 16 1.16 -19.25 -3.42
C ILE A 16 1.46 -20.04 -2.14
N ASP A 17 2.54 -20.83 -2.17
CA ASP A 17 3.13 -21.41 -0.97
C ASP A 17 3.94 -20.35 -0.21
N SER A 18 3.30 -19.70 0.77
CA SER A 18 3.91 -18.61 1.56
C SER A 18 5.18 -19.03 2.33
N ALA A 19 5.42 -20.33 2.54
CA ALA A 19 6.63 -20.79 3.21
C ALA A 19 7.90 -20.55 2.37
N ARG A 20 7.74 -20.54 1.03
CA ARG A 20 8.84 -20.28 0.08
C ARG A 20 9.22 -18.80 -0.01
N TYR A 21 8.35 -17.91 0.46
CA TYR A 21 8.51 -16.46 0.34
C TYR A 21 8.43 -15.76 1.71
N PRO A 22 9.48 -15.83 2.55
CA PRO A 22 9.46 -15.29 3.90
C PRO A 22 9.11 -13.80 3.97
N ASN A 23 9.60 -12.99 3.03
CA ASN A 23 9.34 -11.55 2.98
C ASN A 23 7.87 -11.25 2.72
N PHE A 24 7.29 -11.88 1.70
CA PHE A 24 5.86 -11.79 1.42
C PHE A 24 5.01 -12.25 2.61
N ARG A 25 5.35 -13.40 3.21
CA ARG A 25 4.68 -13.91 4.41
C ARG A 25 4.74 -12.91 5.57
N ASN A 26 5.89 -12.25 5.77
CA ASN A 26 6.05 -11.23 6.81
C ASN A 26 5.21 -9.97 6.52
N ALA A 27 5.15 -9.53 5.26
CA ALA A 27 4.31 -8.42 4.84
C ALA A 27 2.81 -8.71 5.10
N VAL A 28 2.33 -9.90 4.69
CA VAL A 28 0.95 -10.33 4.97
C VAL A 28 0.68 -10.42 6.46
N ASN A 29 1.58 -11.01 7.25
CA ASN A 29 1.43 -11.07 8.71
C ASN A 29 1.39 -9.67 9.35
N THR A 30 2.12 -8.71 8.78
CA THR A 30 2.11 -7.32 9.25
C THR A 30 0.76 -6.66 8.96
N LEU A 31 0.18 -6.89 7.77
CA LEU A 31 -1.19 -6.45 7.44
C LEU A 31 -2.22 -7.07 8.39
N LEU A 32 -2.15 -8.38 8.63
CA LEU A 32 -3.08 -9.11 9.49
C LEU A 32 -3.05 -8.64 10.96
N LYS A 33 -1.92 -8.10 11.41
CA LYS A 33 -1.74 -7.56 12.76
C LYS A 33 -1.89 -6.03 12.83
N ALA A 34 -2.12 -5.38 11.69
CA ALA A 34 -2.25 -3.93 11.62
C ALA A 34 -3.47 -3.46 12.40
N LYS A 35 -3.35 -2.27 12.99
CA LYS A 35 -4.42 -1.62 13.75
C LYS A 35 -4.84 -0.34 13.05
N MET A 36 -6.14 -0.17 12.92
CA MET A 36 -6.77 1.07 12.49
C MET A 36 -6.51 2.18 13.54
N PRO A 37 -6.69 3.47 13.18
CA PRO A 37 -6.47 4.60 14.11
C PRO A 37 -7.27 4.50 15.43
N ASP A 38 -8.43 3.84 15.41
CA ASP A 38 -9.28 3.58 16.58
C ASP A 38 -8.80 2.39 17.43
N LYS A 39 -7.59 1.90 17.17
CA LYS A 39 -6.91 0.75 17.81
C LYS A 39 -7.57 -0.61 17.56
N LYS A 40 -8.61 -0.69 16.73
CA LYS A 40 -9.19 -1.98 16.32
C LYS A 40 -8.26 -2.66 15.32
N LEU A 41 -8.23 -3.99 15.35
CA LEU A 41 -7.51 -4.76 14.35
C LEU A 41 -8.17 -4.56 12.98
N PHE A 42 -7.33 -4.37 11.97
CA PHE A 42 -7.76 -4.29 10.58
C PHE A 42 -8.37 -5.63 10.14
N PHE A 43 -7.74 -6.75 10.53
CA PHE A 43 -8.31 -8.09 10.41
C PHE A 43 -8.65 -8.65 11.79
N LYS A 44 -9.85 -9.20 11.94
CA LYS A 44 -10.33 -9.75 13.21
C LYS A 44 -10.20 -11.27 13.20
N PRO A 45 -9.25 -11.86 13.94
CA PRO A 45 -9.21 -13.31 14.13
C PRO A 45 -10.53 -13.78 14.73
N ARG A 46 -11.09 -14.84 14.16
CA ARG A 46 -12.25 -15.53 14.73
C ARG A 46 -11.84 -16.36 15.93
N GLU A 47 -10.70 -17.02 15.82
CA GLU A 47 -10.15 -17.92 16.82
C GLU A 47 -8.63 -17.72 16.92
N GLU A 48 -8.10 -17.90 18.12
CA GLU A 48 -6.66 -17.94 18.37
C GLU A 48 -6.30 -19.17 19.18
N GLU A 49 -5.43 -19.99 18.61
CA GLU A 49 -4.90 -21.18 19.26
C GLU A 49 -3.51 -20.87 19.81
N ARG A 50 -3.30 -21.08 21.12
CA ARG A 50 -1.98 -20.95 21.73
C ARG A 50 -1.18 -22.22 21.48
N LEU A 51 -0.05 -22.10 20.80
CA LEU A 51 0.83 -23.22 20.50
C LEU A 51 1.84 -23.52 21.64
N GLY A 52 1.68 -22.90 22.81
CA GLY A 52 2.52 -23.14 23.99
C GLY A 52 2.03 -22.45 25.26
N GLY A 53 2.56 -22.89 26.42
CA GLY A 53 2.11 -22.46 27.76
C GLY A 53 2.93 -21.33 28.42
N GLY A 54 4.00 -20.84 27.78
CA GLY A 54 4.85 -19.77 28.32
C GLY A 54 4.39 -18.36 27.99
N CYS A 55 4.83 -17.36 28.75
CA CYS A 55 4.65 -15.95 28.41
C CYS A 55 5.36 -15.64 27.08
N GLY A 56 4.62 -15.16 26.07
CA GLY A 56 5.13 -14.95 24.71
C GLY A 56 5.01 -16.16 23.78
N SER A 57 4.21 -17.18 24.13
CA SER A 57 3.98 -18.34 23.27
C SER A 57 3.36 -17.94 21.92
N ARG A 58 3.80 -18.61 20.85
CA ARG A 58 3.28 -18.39 19.50
C ARG A 58 1.79 -18.72 19.48
N SER A 59 0.97 -17.80 18.99
CA SER A 59 -0.43 -18.07 18.67
C SER A 59 -0.60 -18.29 17.18
N ARG A 60 -1.57 -19.13 16.83
CA ARG A 60 -2.08 -19.30 15.48
C ARG A 60 -3.46 -18.64 15.42
N SER A 61 -3.60 -17.65 14.56
CA SER A 61 -4.86 -16.94 14.33
C SER A 61 -5.58 -17.55 13.14
N TYR A 62 -6.89 -17.69 13.27
CA TYR A 62 -7.79 -18.18 12.22
C TYR A 62 -8.74 -17.06 11.81
N TYR A 63 -8.85 -16.83 10.50
CA TYR A 63 -9.67 -15.77 9.89
C TYR A 63 -10.87 -16.37 9.19
N SER A 64 -12.00 -15.66 9.22
CA SER A 64 -13.21 -16.10 8.54
C SER A 64 -13.10 -15.92 7.03
N GLU A 65 -13.79 -16.76 6.27
CA GLU A 65 -13.98 -16.61 4.82
C GLU A 65 -14.41 -15.20 4.39
N ALA A 66 -15.28 -14.55 5.16
CA ALA A 66 -15.75 -13.18 4.89
C ALA A 66 -14.63 -12.12 4.88
N GLN A 67 -13.44 -12.42 5.38
CA GLN A 67 -12.28 -11.51 5.37
C GLN A 67 -11.32 -11.79 4.19
N LEU A 68 -11.59 -12.79 3.35
CA LEU A 68 -10.71 -13.14 2.23
C LEU A 68 -10.70 -12.05 1.15
N VAL A 69 -11.85 -11.42 0.86
CA VAL A 69 -11.90 -10.29 -0.10
C VAL A 69 -11.07 -9.11 0.41
N GLN A 70 -11.23 -8.75 1.68
CA GLN A 70 -10.42 -7.73 2.34
C GLN A 70 -8.91 -8.06 2.25
N LEU A 71 -8.53 -9.32 2.50
CA LEU A 71 -7.13 -9.75 2.43
C LEU A 71 -6.58 -9.68 1.01
N HIS A 72 -7.35 -10.16 0.03
CA HIS A 72 -7.02 -10.08 -1.39
C HIS A 72 -6.73 -8.63 -1.80
N ASN A 73 -7.68 -7.73 -1.52
CA ASN A 73 -7.56 -6.32 -1.85
C ASN A 73 -6.37 -5.67 -1.14
N ALA A 74 -6.17 -5.96 0.14
CA ALA A 74 -5.05 -5.42 0.91
C ALA A 74 -3.69 -5.86 0.35
N VAL A 75 -3.56 -7.11 -0.09
CA VAL A 75 -2.32 -7.62 -0.71
C VAL A 75 -2.05 -6.94 -2.04
N LEU A 76 -3.07 -6.74 -2.89
CA LEU A 76 -2.89 -6.06 -4.18
C LEU A 76 -2.50 -4.59 -3.99
N ILE A 77 -3.20 -3.87 -3.12
CA ILE A 77 -2.89 -2.46 -2.81
C ILE A 77 -1.49 -2.36 -2.20
N HIS A 78 -1.11 -3.27 -1.31
CA HIS A 78 0.26 -3.32 -0.77
C HIS A 78 1.30 -3.55 -1.87
N GLY A 79 1.00 -4.34 -2.89
CA GLY A 79 1.91 -4.58 -4.02
C GLY A 79 2.25 -3.30 -4.78
N ILE A 80 1.36 -2.31 -4.78
CA ILE A 80 1.61 -0.99 -5.38
C ILE A 80 2.25 -0.06 -4.36
N PHE A 81 1.63 0.15 -3.19
CA PHE A 81 1.98 1.24 -2.27
C PHE A 81 2.94 0.86 -1.12
N GLY A 82 3.16 -0.43 -0.86
CA GLY A 82 4.18 -0.96 0.06
C GLY A 82 3.89 -0.86 1.55
N MET A 83 3.28 0.22 2.02
CA MET A 83 3.12 0.41 3.47
C MET A 83 1.75 -0.06 4.00
N PRO A 84 1.68 -0.97 4.98
CA PRO A 84 0.42 -1.40 5.61
C PRO A 84 -0.46 -0.26 6.14
N LYS A 85 0.16 0.80 6.68
CA LYS A 85 -0.56 2.00 7.13
C LYS A 85 -1.27 2.72 5.99
N GLN A 86 -0.65 2.77 4.81
CA GLN A 86 -1.27 3.37 3.63
C GLN A 86 -2.39 2.47 3.10
N VAL A 87 -2.15 1.15 3.04
CA VAL A 87 -3.18 0.18 2.65
C VAL A 87 -4.46 0.36 3.46
N MET A 88 -4.36 0.50 4.79
CA MET A 88 -5.52 0.74 5.65
C MET A 88 -6.30 2.02 5.31
N LYS A 89 -5.63 3.09 4.82
CA LYS A 89 -6.30 4.34 4.43
C LYS A 89 -7.24 4.13 3.23
N PHE A 90 -6.95 3.19 2.33
CA PHE A 90 -7.83 2.87 1.19
C PHE A 90 -9.19 2.30 1.62
N PHE A 91 -9.24 1.69 2.81
CA PHE A 91 -10.45 1.11 3.39
C PHE A 91 -11.20 2.08 4.32
N ASP A 92 -10.71 3.30 4.53
CA ASP A 92 -11.42 4.31 5.33
C ASP A 92 -12.47 5.03 4.44
N SER A 93 -13.75 4.90 4.80
CA SER A 93 -14.85 5.54 4.07
C SER A 93 -14.76 7.07 4.05
N ARG A 94 -14.01 7.67 4.98
CA ARG A 94 -13.76 9.12 5.01
C ARG A 94 -12.67 9.54 4.02
N ALA A 95 -11.87 8.60 3.52
CA ALA A 95 -10.75 8.84 2.61
C ALA A 95 -11.07 8.52 1.15
N VAL A 96 -12.35 8.34 0.79
CA VAL A 96 -12.77 8.01 -0.59
C VAL A 96 -12.23 9.03 -1.60
N ALA A 97 -12.34 10.33 -1.31
CA ALA A 97 -11.83 11.37 -2.21
C ALA A 97 -10.31 11.26 -2.45
N GLU A 98 -9.54 10.89 -1.42
CA GLU A 98 -8.10 10.69 -1.53
C GLU A 98 -7.79 9.41 -2.30
N ARG A 99 -8.53 8.33 -2.03
CA ARG A 99 -8.46 7.08 -2.79
C ARG A 99 -8.68 7.32 -4.29
N LYS A 100 -9.65 8.14 -4.70
CA LYS A 100 -9.89 8.48 -6.12
C LYS A 100 -8.67 9.15 -6.74
N LYS A 101 -8.05 10.12 -6.05
CA LYS A 101 -6.83 10.79 -6.53
C LYS A 101 -5.66 9.83 -6.69
N LEU A 102 -5.44 8.97 -5.69
CA LEU A 102 -4.38 7.96 -5.73
C LEU A 102 -4.59 6.96 -6.87
N ALA A 103 -5.84 6.55 -7.11
CA ALA A 103 -6.19 5.71 -8.25
C ALA A 103 -5.86 6.41 -9.58
N THR A 104 -6.28 7.67 -9.76
CA THR A 104 -5.92 8.46 -10.95
C THR A 104 -4.41 8.53 -11.16
N TRP A 105 -3.64 8.71 -10.10
CA TRP A 105 -2.19 8.75 -10.20
C TRP A 105 -1.58 7.40 -10.60
N VAL A 106 -2.04 6.31 -10.00
CA VAL A 106 -1.64 4.95 -10.43
C VAL A 106 -2.01 4.73 -11.89
N GLN A 107 -3.14 5.26 -12.34
CA GLN A 107 -3.55 5.23 -13.74
C GLN A 107 -2.50 5.88 -14.64
N GLU A 108 -2.16 7.13 -14.36
CA GLU A 108 -1.21 7.92 -15.14
C GLU A 108 0.18 7.27 -15.15
N LEU A 109 0.61 6.74 -14.00
CA LEU A 109 1.91 6.13 -13.85
C LEU A 109 2.01 4.77 -14.57
N LEU A 110 1.00 3.90 -14.43
CA LEU A 110 1.13 2.48 -14.77
C LEU A 110 0.36 2.05 -16.02
N VAL A 111 -0.74 2.69 -16.42
CA VAL A 111 -1.64 2.15 -17.47
C VAL A 111 -0.98 2.04 -18.84
N ASN A 112 0.00 2.90 -19.13
CA ASN A 112 0.75 2.86 -20.39
C ASN A 112 2.03 1.99 -20.31
N ARG A 113 2.25 1.29 -19.20
CA ARG A 113 3.44 0.45 -18.98
C ARG A 113 3.07 -1.03 -19.11
N GLN A 114 3.82 -1.77 -19.92
CA GLN A 114 3.70 -3.23 -20.00
C GLN A 114 4.39 -3.93 -18.81
N SER A 115 5.39 -3.28 -18.21
CA SER A 115 6.08 -3.78 -17.03
C SER A 115 6.70 -2.64 -16.23
N VAL A 116 6.86 -2.84 -14.92
CA VAL A 116 7.56 -1.91 -14.01
C VAL A 116 8.57 -2.69 -13.19
N VAL A 117 9.85 -2.28 -13.26
CA VAL A 117 10.97 -2.93 -12.56
C VAL A 117 11.00 -4.46 -12.78
N GLY A 118 10.78 -4.87 -14.04
CA GLY A 118 10.76 -6.30 -14.43
C GLY A 118 9.48 -7.06 -14.08
N ILE A 119 8.51 -6.44 -13.40
CA ILE A 119 7.20 -7.06 -13.11
C ILE A 119 6.26 -6.80 -14.27
N GLY A 120 5.76 -7.87 -14.89
CA GLY A 120 4.74 -7.80 -15.92
C GLY A 120 3.40 -7.32 -15.38
N LEU A 121 2.81 -6.33 -16.04
CA LEU A 121 1.46 -5.84 -15.75
C LEU A 121 0.49 -6.41 -16.77
N LEU A 122 -0.72 -6.68 -16.31
CA LEU A 122 -1.85 -7.10 -17.13
C LEU A 122 -2.69 -5.85 -17.46
N PRO A 123 -2.59 -5.28 -18.68
CA PRO A 123 -3.14 -3.95 -18.95
C PRO A 123 -4.67 -3.83 -18.79
N PRO A 124 -5.50 -4.81 -19.21
CA PRO A 124 -6.93 -4.78 -18.95
C PRO A 124 -7.23 -4.79 -17.44
N GLU A 125 -6.63 -5.72 -16.71
CA GLU A 125 -6.84 -5.91 -15.27
C GLU A 125 -6.32 -4.72 -14.46
N LEU A 126 -5.26 -4.06 -14.91
CA LEU A 126 -4.77 -2.82 -14.33
C LEU A 126 -5.77 -1.67 -14.50
N ARG A 127 -6.38 -1.56 -15.68
CA ARG A 127 -7.42 -0.55 -15.90
C ARG A 127 -8.61 -0.79 -14.98
N ASP A 128 -9.10 -2.03 -14.93
CA ASP A 128 -10.24 -2.41 -14.10
C ASP A 128 -9.90 -2.25 -12.61
N PHE A 129 -8.67 -2.59 -12.20
CA PHE A 129 -8.18 -2.41 -10.84
C PHE A 129 -8.24 -0.94 -10.44
N VAL A 130 -7.69 -0.05 -11.28
CA VAL A 130 -7.64 1.37 -10.99
C VAL A 130 -9.03 2.00 -10.98
N GLU A 131 -9.88 1.63 -11.93
CA GLU A 131 -11.27 2.10 -12.00
C GLU A 131 -12.05 1.69 -10.74
N LEU A 132 -11.97 0.42 -10.34
CA LEU A 132 -12.68 -0.08 -9.17
C LEU A 132 -12.09 0.49 -7.88
N LEU A 133 -10.76 0.61 -7.77
CA LEU A 133 -10.09 1.24 -6.63
C LEU A 133 -10.52 2.70 -6.46
N GLY A 134 -10.66 3.45 -7.56
CA GLY A 134 -11.09 4.85 -7.57
C GLY A 134 -12.59 5.07 -7.49
N SER A 135 -13.40 4.02 -7.39
CA SER A 135 -14.86 4.12 -7.33
C SER A 135 -15.37 4.31 -5.90
N ASP A 136 -16.69 4.27 -5.69
CA ASP A 136 -17.34 4.36 -4.37
C ASP A 136 -17.63 2.99 -3.74
N VAL A 137 -17.09 1.91 -4.31
CA VAL A 137 -17.30 0.55 -3.79
C VAL A 137 -16.71 0.35 -2.40
N ASP A 138 -17.28 -0.61 -1.68
CA ASP A 138 -16.75 -1.11 -0.42
C ASP A 138 -15.66 -2.16 -0.69
N LEU A 139 -14.41 -1.84 -0.35
CA LEU A 139 -13.26 -2.74 -0.52
C LEU A 139 -13.26 -3.94 0.46
N TYR A 140 -14.15 -3.97 1.45
CA TYR A 140 -14.36 -5.16 2.27
C TYR A 140 -15.20 -6.22 1.53
N GLU A 141 -16.02 -5.81 0.56
CA GLU A 141 -17.00 -6.67 -0.11
C GLU A 141 -16.69 -6.89 -1.59
N GLU A 142 -16.23 -5.86 -2.30
CA GLU A 142 -15.94 -5.90 -3.72
C GLU A 142 -14.49 -6.28 -4.00
N LYS A 143 -14.29 -7.39 -4.71
CA LYS A 143 -12.95 -7.94 -4.99
C LYS A 143 -12.30 -7.19 -6.15
N LEU A 144 -11.13 -6.61 -5.91
CA LEU A 144 -10.31 -5.96 -6.92
C LEU A 144 -9.71 -6.99 -7.90
N PRO A 145 -9.67 -6.72 -9.21
CA PRO A 145 -8.97 -7.57 -10.17
C PRO A 145 -7.46 -7.53 -9.90
N ASN A 146 -6.74 -8.62 -10.17
CA ASN A 146 -5.28 -8.65 -9.97
C ASN A 146 -4.57 -8.07 -11.19
N PRO A 147 -3.86 -6.93 -11.08
CA PRO A 147 -3.20 -6.29 -12.21
C PRO A 147 -1.82 -6.89 -12.55
N PHE A 148 -1.37 -7.91 -11.81
CA PHE A 148 -0.01 -8.43 -11.89
C PHE A 148 0.06 -9.83 -12.51
N MET A 149 1.05 -10.04 -13.37
CA MET A 149 1.46 -11.40 -13.79
C MET A 149 2.06 -12.18 -12.62
N GLU A 150 2.84 -11.49 -11.77
CA GLU A 150 3.40 -12.00 -10.53
C GLU A 150 3.34 -10.89 -9.47
N LEU A 151 3.00 -11.23 -8.22
CA LEU A 151 2.90 -10.24 -7.15
C LEU A 151 4.26 -9.55 -6.90
N PRO A 152 4.31 -8.21 -6.84
CA PRO A 152 5.54 -7.47 -6.62
C PRO A 152 6.33 -7.91 -5.38
N GLN A 153 5.63 -8.31 -4.32
CA GLN A 153 6.22 -8.76 -3.06
C GLN A 153 6.98 -10.09 -3.16
N LEU A 154 6.79 -10.85 -4.25
CA LEU A 154 7.52 -12.09 -4.53
C LEU A 154 8.78 -11.81 -5.36
N ALA A 155 8.68 -10.88 -6.31
CA ALA A 155 9.71 -10.64 -7.33
C ALA A 155 10.78 -9.63 -6.92
N LEU A 156 10.52 -8.76 -5.93
CA LEU A 156 11.37 -7.57 -5.69
C LEU A 156 12.45 -7.73 -4.61
N ASP A 157 12.91 -8.94 -4.31
CA ASP A 157 14.10 -9.25 -3.49
C ASP A 157 14.36 -8.28 -2.30
N GLY A 158 13.35 -8.11 -1.44
CA GLY A 158 13.45 -7.28 -0.24
C GLY A 158 12.80 -5.91 -0.34
N ARG A 159 12.28 -5.53 -1.52
CA ARG A 159 11.32 -4.42 -1.63
C ARG A 159 9.90 -4.93 -1.51
N ASP A 160 9.06 -4.11 -0.93
CA ASP A 160 7.69 -4.42 -0.53
C ASP A 160 6.64 -3.98 -1.56
N SER A 161 7.01 -3.19 -2.57
CA SER A 161 6.09 -2.69 -3.59
C SER A 161 6.74 -2.19 -4.88
N LEU A 162 5.89 -2.01 -5.90
CA LEU A 162 6.25 -1.34 -7.15
C LEU A 162 6.77 0.07 -6.90
N LEU A 163 6.09 0.86 -6.07
CA LEU A 163 6.50 2.25 -5.83
C LEU A 163 7.85 2.32 -5.13
N SER A 164 8.11 1.45 -4.14
CA SER A 164 9.42 1.42 -3.49
C SER A 164 10.49 0.95 -4.48
N ALA A 165 10.16 0.05 -5.41
CA ALA A 165 11.09 -0.34 -6.46
C ALA A 165 11.42 0.76 -7.47
N MET A 166 10.44 1.57 -7.85
CA MET A 166 10.62 2.68 -8.78
C MET A 166 11.52 3.79 -8.22
N THR A 167 11.64 3.94 -6.88
CA THR A 167 12.57 4.91 -6.27
C THR A 167 14.04 4.69 -6.66
N THR A 168 14.40 3.49 -7.12
CA THR A 168 15.77 3.20 -7.56
C THR A 168 16.03 3.51 -9.03
N GLN A 169 14.99 3.91 -9.76
CA GLN A 169 15.03 4.26 -11.18
C GLN A 169 14.51 5.68 -11.44
N LEU A 170 14.53 6.55 -10.44
CA LEU A 170 14.00 7.92 -10.52
C LEU A 170 14.62 8.76 -11.64
N SER A 171 15.88 8.47 -12.02
CA SER A 171 16.56 9.15 -13.12
C SER A 171 15.86 9.06 -14.48
N VAL A 172 14.96 8.07 -14.65
CA VAL A 172 14.18 7.87 -15.89
C VAL A 172 12.80 8.54 -15.78
N LEU A 173 12.43 8.99 -14.59
CA LEU A 173 11.12 9.55 -14.31
C LEU A 173 11.12 11.06 -14.46
N SER A 174 9.96 11.59 -14.81
CA SER A 174 9.70 13.03 -14.76
C SER A 174 9.73 13.54 -13.32
N VAL A 175 9.91 14.85 -13.15
CA VAL A 175 10.03 15.48 -11.82
C VAL A 175 8.75 15.32 -11.01
N ASP A 176 7.59 15.38 -11.65
CA ASP A 176 6.27 15.15 -11.06
C ASP A 176 6.05 13.69 -10.66
N GLU A 177 6.43 12.72 -11.50
CA GLU A 177 6.44 11.30 -11.11
C GLU A 177 7.37 11.06 -9.90
N SER A 178 8.57 11.63 -9.91
CA SER A 178 9.54 11.49 -8.82
C SER A 178 9.02 12.08 -7.51
N MET A 179 8.43 13.28 -7.56
CA MET A 179 7.79 13.93 -6.41
C MET A 179 6.73 13.02 -5.79
N MET A 180 5.82 12.51 -6.61
CA MET A 180 4.72 11.67 -6.14
C MET A 180 5.20 10.32 -5.60
N ILE A 181 6.16 9.67 -6.26
CA ILE A 181 6.72 8.40 -5.77
C ILE A 181 7.36 8.58 -4.40
N HIS A 182 8.09 9.67 -4.17
CA HIS A 182 8.66 9.94 -2.85
C HIS A 182 7.57 10.19 -1.81
N TYR A 183 6.55 10.99 -2.15
CA TYR A 183 5.44 11.29 -1.25
C TYR A 183 4.70 10.02 -0.83
N LEU A 184 4.38 9.16 -1.81
CA LEU A 184 3.69 7.90 -1.59
C LEU A 184 4.55 6.83 -0.93
N ASN A 185 5.88 6.97 -0.94
CA ASN A 185 6.76 6.15 -0.11
C ASN A 185 7.00 6.76 1.29
N ASN A 186 6.22 7.79 1.67
CA ASN A 186 6.34 8.50 2.95
C ASN A 186 7.73 9.13 3.17
N ASN A 187 8.43 9.48 2.08
CA ASN A 187 9.69 10.22 2.09
C ASN A 187 9.41 11.70 1.77
N ILE A 188 8.93 12.42 2.79
CA ILE A 188 8.46 13.81 2.64
C ILE A 188 9.59 14.75 2.23
N GLU A 189 10.81 14.56 2.75
CA GLU A 189 11.96 15.40 2.40
C GLU A 189 12.31 15.28 0.91
N ALA A 190 12.47 14.07 0.39
CA ALA A 190 12.77 13.87 -1.03
C ALA A 190 11.61 14.32 -1.92
N ALA A 191 10.36 14.15 -1.47
CA ALA A 191 9.18 14.67 -2.16
C ALA A 191 9.23 16.20 -2.23
N TYR A 192 9.58 16.88 -1.14
CA TYR A 192 9.71 18.33 -1.08
C TYR A 192 10.82 18.84 -2.03
N GLN A 193 11.99 18.19 -2.05
CA GLN A 193 13.08 18.58 -2.95
C GLN A 193 12.70 18.46 -4.43
N ALA A 194 11.94 17.44 -4.81
CA ALA A 194 11.39 17.31 -6.16
C ALA A 194 10.29 18.37 -6.42
N ALA A 195 9.43 18.64 -5.43
CA ALA A 195 8.36 19.63 -5.51
C ALA A 195 8.89 21.05 -5.80
N GLN A 196 10.05 21.42 -5.24
CA GLN A 196 10.69 22.73 -5.48
C GLN A 196 11.11 22.95 -6.93
N GLN A 197 11.29 21.89 -7.72
CA GLN A 197 11.69 21.97 -9.12
C GLN A 197 10.50 22.15 -10.08
N LEU A 198 9.28 21.97 -9.60
CA LEU A 198 8.06 22.13 -10.39
C LEU A 198 7.55 23.58 -10.37
N PRO A 199 6.94 24.07 -11.46
CA PRO A 199 6.28 25.36 -11.46
C PRO A 199 5.06 25.37 -10.51
N ASP A 200 4.68 26.54 -10.01
CA ASP A 200 3.45 26.68 -9.23
C ASP A 200 2.25 26.61 -10.16
N SER A 201 1.36 25.65 -9.89
CA SER A 201 0.17 25.40 -10.70
C SER A 201 -0.96 24.82 -9.83
N PRO A 202 -1.44 25.56 -8.81
CA PRO A 202 -2.33 25.07 -7.74
C PRO A 202 -3.67 24.52 -8.26
N GLU A 203 -4.07 24.92 -9.47
CA GLU A 203 -5.28 24.46 -10.15
C GLU A 203 -5.19 22.97 -10.53
N THR A 204 -3.97 22.48 -10.78
CA THR A 204 -3.70 21.10 -11.25
C THR A 204 -3.60 20.12 -10.10
N LEU A 205 -3.82 18.82 -10.37
CA LEU A 205 -3.65 17.76 -9.37
C LEU A 205 -2.23 17.76 -8.79
N ILE A 206 -1.23 17.85 -9.66
CA ILE A 206 0.19 17.94 -9.27
C ILE A 206 0.46 19.17 -8.42
N GLY A 207 -0.09 20.33 -8.78
CA GLY A 207 0.06 21.55 -7.97
C GLY A 207 -0.60 21.44 -6.59
N ARG A 208 -1.74 20.75 -6.46
CA ARG A 208 -2.37 20.49 -5.15
C ARG A 208 -1.49 19.60 -4.27
N TYR A 209 -0.91 18.54 -4.84
CA TYR A 209 0.02 17.69 -4.11
C TYR A 209 1.32 18.41 -3.77
N LYS A 210 1.85 19.25 -4.68
CA LYS A 210 2.97 20.15 -4.38
C LYS A 210 2.68 20.99 -3.14
N SER A 211 1.53 21.68 -3.10
CA SER A 211 1.15 22.49 -1.93
C SER A 211 1.00 21.65 -0.66
N LEU A 212 0.41 20.46 -0.76
CA LEU A 212 0.27 19.53 0.37
C LEU A 212 1.63 19.11 0.93
N ILE A 213 2.55 18.69 0.06
CA ILE A 213 3.91 18.26 0.41
C ILE A 213 4.69 19.41 1.05
N VAL A 214 4.59 20.62 0.49
CA VAL A 214 5.26 21.80 1.03
C VAL A 214 4.75 22.11 2.44
N ASN A 215 3.44 22.10 2.66
CA ASN A 215 2.86 22.35 3.96
C ASN A 215 3.28 21.27 4.98
N GLU A 216 3.18 19.99 4.60
CA GLU A 216 3.53 18.86 5.47
C GLU A 216 5.02 18.89 5.85
N TYR A 217 5.91 19.24 4.90
CA TYR A 217 7.33 19.42 5.18
C TYR A 217 7.61 20.58 6.15
N GLN A 218 6.91 21.72 5.97
CA GLN A 218 7.06 22.88 6.84
C GLN A 218 6.59 22.59 8.28
N GLU A 219 5.48 21.86 8.43
CA GLU A 219 4.99 21.44 9.74
C GLU A 219 5.98 20.52 10.46
N LEU A 220 6.56 19.55 9.75
CA LEU A 220 7.60 18.67 10.31
C LEU A 220 8.87 19.44 10.69
N SER A 221 9.34 20.33 9.82
CA SER A 221 10.54 21.14 10.08
C SER A 221 10.34 22.07 11.29
N ALA A 222 9.19 22.72 11.40
CA ALA A 222 8.87 23.59 12.54
C ALA A 222 8.77 22.80 13.85
N PHE A 223 8.30 21.55 13.79
CA PHE A 223 8.26 20.67 14.96
C PHE A 223 9.66 20.26 15.41
N ASP A 224 10.54 19.89 14.47
CA ASP A 224 11.93 19.54 14.78
C ASP A 224 12.70 20.74 15.35
N GLU A 225 12.54 21.93 14.77
CA GLU A 225 13.10 23.18 15.31
C GLU A 225 12.61 23.47 16.73
N PHE A 226 11.32 23.23 17.01
CA PHE A 226 10.77 23.38 18.35
C PHE A 226 11.40 22.39 19.33
N LEU A 227 11.57 21.11 18.95
CA LEU A 227 12.19 20.09 19.78
C LEU A 227 13.65 20.42 20.11
N ASP A 228 14.39 20.97 19.15
CA ASP A 228 15.77 21.38 19.36
C ASP A 228 15.87 22.64 20.24
N ALA A 229 14.90 23.56 20.16
CA ALA A 229 14.86 24.77 21.00
C ALA A 229 14.57 24.50 22.49
N ILE A 230 13.94 23.37 22.83
CA ILE A 230 13.62 22.97 24.22
C ILE A 230 14.61 21.95 24.81
N ARG A 231 15.70 21.65 24.09
CA ARG A 231 16.72 20.67 24.46
C ARG A 231 17.93 21.33 25.13
#